data_AF-A0A4Q5VFI6-F1
#
_entry.id   AF-A0A4Q5VFI6-F1
#
_cell.length_a   1.000
_cell.length_b   1.000
_cell.length_c   1.000
_cell.angle_alpha   90.00
_cell.angle_beta   90.00
_cell.angle_gamma   90.00
#
_symmetry.space_group_name_H-M   'P 1'
#
loop_
_entity.id
_entity.type
_entity.pdbx_description
1 polymer ?
#
loop_
_entity_poly.entity_id
_entity_poly.type
_entity_poly.pdbx_seq_one_letter_code
_entity_poly.pdbx_strand_id
1 'polypeptide(L)'
;MMSIIAIVLDPKNEEQAAFSVPVSTERNFEENWLPLIKKLDLEWLPLFQTGVDIESDDLIAISEELSKLLALAEKDLSPSIYKDLARRVNELIKGLEKIFIEKSVTVFIG
;
A
#
# COMPACT_ATOMS: atom_id res chain seq x y z
N MET A 1 -15.66 -11.00 1.81
CA MET A 1 -14.53 -10.36 2.51
C MET A 1 -13.84 -9.53 1.45
N MET A 2 -13.97 -8.21 1.50
CA MET A 2 -13.33 -7.32 0.52
C MET A 2 -11.85 -7.16 0.90
N SER A 3 -11.01 -6.94 -0.11
CA SER A 3 -9.56 -6.82 0.02
C SER A 3 -9.12 -5.54 -0.67
N ILE A 4 -8.18 -4.84 -0.05
CA ILE A 4 -7.49 -3.70 -0.64
C ILE A 4 -6.35 -4.25 -1.50
N ILE A 5 -6.31 -3.85 -2.76
CA ILE A 5 -5.38 -4.35 -3.76
C ILE A 5 -4.83 -3.22 -4.62
N ALA A 6 -3.54 -3.31 -4.97
CA ALA A 6 -2.92 -2.42 -5.95
C ALA A 6 -2.95 -3.08 -7.33
N ILE A 7 -3.48 -2.37 -8.33
CA ILE A 7 -3.58 -2.82 -9.74
C ILE A 7 -3.24 -1.68 -10.69
N VAL A 8 -2.71 -2.00 -11.88
CA VAL A 8 -2.52 -0.97 -12.92
C VAL A 8 -3.84 -0.62 -13.58
N LEU A 9 -4.11 0.67 -13.74
CA LEU A 9 -5.19 1.17 -14.57
C LEU A 9 -4.73 1.25 -16.04
N ASP A 10 -5.60 0.82 -16.96
CA ASP A 10 -5.37 0.86 -18.42
C ASP A 10 -4.01 0.26 -18.85
N PRO A 11 -3.75 -1.03 -18.54
CA PRO A 11 -2.46 -1.67 -18.81
C PRO A 11 -2.16 -1.73 -20.31
N LYS A 12 -0.92 -1.41 -20.68
CA LYS A 12 -0.43 -1.36 -22.06
C LYS A 12 0.34 -2.61 -22.50
N ASN A 13 0.71 -3.47 -21.56
CA ASN A 13 1.44 -4.71 -21.81
C ASN A 13 1.05 -5.81 -20.81
N GLU A 14 1.51 -7.04 -21.04
CA GLU A 14 1.18 -8.20 -20.21
C GLU A 14 1.70 -8.07 -18.77
N GLU A 15 2.84 -7.43 -18.57
CA GLU A 15 3.41 -7.21 -17.24
C GLU A 15 2.52 -6.28 -16.40
N GLN A 16 2.08 -5.16 -16.97
CA GLN A 16 1.13 -4.24 -16.35
C GLN A 16 -0.23 -4.92 -16.12
N ALA A 17 -0.72 -5.71 -17.08
CA ALA A 17 -1.98 -6.44 -16.93
C ALA A 17 -1.92 -7.52 -15.84
N ALA A 18 -0.74 -8.08 -15.58
CA ALA A 18 -0.50 -9.04 -14.50
C ALA A 18 -0.16 -8.38 -13.17
N PHE A 19 -0.01 -7.05 -13.11
CA PHE A 19 0.32 -6.34 -11.88
C PHE A 19 -0.85 -6.39 -10.91
N SER A 20 -0.63 -7.10 -9.81
CA SER A 20 -1.60 -7.25 -8.73
C SER A 20 -0.86 -7.48 -7.42
N VAL A 21 -0.95 -6.51 -6.51
CA VAL A 21 -0.31 -6.60 -5.18
C VAL A 21 -1.38 -6.49 -4.08
N PRO A 22 -1.70 -7.60 -3.39
CA PRO A 22 -2.61 -7.56 -2.25
C PRO A 22 -2.00 -6.72 -1.12
N VAL A 23 -2.70 -5.67 -0.69
CA VAL A 23 -2.24 -4.78 0.38
C VAL A 23 -2.71 -5.31 1.73
N SER A 24 -4.02 -5.50 1.89
CA SER A 24 -4.61 -6.01 3.14
C SER A 24 -6.02 -6.54 2.89
N THR A 25 -6.56 -7.32 3.83
CA THR A 25 -8.02 -7.46 3.90
C THR A 25 -8.62 -6.21 4.53
N GLU A 26 -9.87 -5.90 4.21
CA GLU A 26 -10.54 -4.72 4.78
C GLU A 26 -10.56 -4.76 6.31
N ARG A 27 -10.94 -5.92 6.90
CA ARG A 27 -10.89 -6.12 8.35
C ARG A 27 -9.49 -5.86 8.92
N ASN A 28 -8.45 -6.42 8.32
CA ASN A 28 -7.09 -6.26 8.82
C ASN A 28 -6.61 -4.81 8.67
N PHE A 29 -7.07 -4.11 7.65
CA PHE A 29 -6.79 -2.68 7.48
C PHE A 29 -7.44 -1.87 8.60
N GLU A 30 -8.72 -2.10 8.89
CA GLU A 30 -9.45 -1.41 9.96
C GLU A 30 -8.88 -1.70 11.36
N GLU A 31 -8.50 -2.96 11.63
CA GLU A 31 -8.03 -3.40 12.95
C GLU A 31 -6.57 -3.02 13.21
N ASN A 32 -5.69 -3.09 12.20
CA ASN A 32 -4.24 -2.98 12.39
C ASN A 32 -3.57 -1.80 11.67
N TRP A 33 -4.11 -1.33 10.54
CA TRP A 33 -3.53 -0.20 9.80
C TRP A 33 -4.11 1.12 10.26
N LEU A 34 -5.44 1.24 10.22
CA LEU A 34 -6.16 2.49 10.46
C LEU A 34 -5.86 3.12 11.84
N PRO A 35 -5.69 2.37 12.95
CA PRO A 35 -5.30 2.97 14.23
C PRO A 35 -3.91 3.60 14.20
N LEU A 36 -2.95 2.99 13.49
CA LEU A 36 -1.60 3.51 13.35
C LEU A 36 -1.57 4.73 12.42
N ILE A 37 -2.29 4.66 11.30
CA ILE A 37 -2.50 5.75 10.35
C ILE A 37 -3.03 7.00 11.07
N LYS A 38 -4.07 6.83 11.90
CA LYS A 38 -4.66 7.92 12.70
C LYS A 38 -3.69 8.48 13.74
N LYS A 39 -2.88 7.65 14.39
CA LYS A 39 -1.87 8.11 15.37
C LYS A 39 -0.76 8.94 14.73
N LEU A 40 -0.42 8.66 13.48
CA LEU A 40 0.66 9.29 12.73
C LEU A 40 0.19 10.47 11.87
N ASP A 41 -1.13 10.71 11.80
CA ASP A 41 -1.76 11.74 10.97
C ASP A 41 -1.30 11.65 9.50
N LEU A 42 -1.35 10.42 8.95
CA LEU A 42 -0.95 10.14 7.57
C LEU A 42 -2.06 10.52 6.60
N GLU A 43 -1.70 10.97 5.40
CA GLU A 43 -2.63 11.54 4.41
C GLU A 43 -2.93 10.56 3.26
N TRP A 44 -1.95 9.82 2.77
CA TRP A 44 -2.11 8.89 1.64
C TRP A 44 -2.71 7.55 2.06
N LEU A 45 -2.17 6.93 3.10
CA LEU A 45 -2.60 5.59 3.50
C LEU A 45 -4.10 5.48 3.85
N PRO A 46 -4.78 6.46 4.49
CA PRO A 46 -6.23 6.39 4.72
C PRO A 46 -7.04 6.18 3.42
N LEU A 47 -6.55 6.70 2.28
CA LEU A 47 -7.26 6.66 1.01
C LEU A 47 -7.31 5.25 0.40
N PHE A 48 -6.41 4.37 0.81
CA PHE A 48 -6.36 2.98 0.34
C PHE A 48 -7.64 2.20 0.65
N GLN A 49 -8.40 2.58 1.69
CA GLN A 49 -9.66 1.90 1.99
C GLN A 49 -10.80 2.32 1.04
N THR A 50 -10.75 3.56 0.54
CA THR A 50 -11.79 4.12 -0.33
C THR A 50 -11.45 4.04 -1.81
N GLY A 51 -10.19 3.77 -2.15
CA GLY A 51 -9.67 3.85 -3.50
C GLY A 51 -8.89 5.14 -3.73
N VAL A 52 -7.67 5.01 -4.27
CA VAL A 52 -6.85 6.13 -4.73
C VAL A 52 -6.07 5.75 -5.97
N ASP A 53 -5.99 6.68 -6.91
CA ASP A 53 -5.11 6.60 -8.08
C ASP A 53 -3.77 7.22 -7.70
N ILE A 54 -2.68 6.51 -7.99
CA ILE A 54 -1.32 6.92 -7.66
C ILE A 54 -0.46 6.92 -8.93
N GLU A 55 0.37 7.95 -9.07
CA GLU A 55 1.33 8.11 -10.16
C GLU A 55 2.77 8.00 -9.63
N SER A 56 3.75 7.99 -10.53
CA SER A 56 5.16 7.83 -10.16
C SER A 56 5.67 8.91 -9.21
N ASP A 57 5.10 10.12 -9.30
CA ASP A 57 5.52 11.27 -8.50
C ASP A 57 5.05 11.17 -7.04
N ASP A 58 4.00 10.38 -6.77
CA ASP A 58 3.46 10.13 -5.43
C ASP A 58 4.26 9.06 -4.66
N LEU A 59 5.06 8.25 -5.37
CA LEU A 59 5.76 7.10 -4.81
C LEU A 59 6.62 7.47 -3.60
N ILE A 60 7.28 8.63 -3.64
CA ILE A 60 8.15 9.08 -2.55
C ILE A 60 7.30 9.33 -1.29
N ALA A 61 6.21 10.09 -1.40
CA ALA A 61 5.34 10.42 -0.27
C ALA A 61 4.69 9.16 0.33
N ILE A 62 4.17 8.26 -0.52
CA ILE A 62 3.58 7.00 -0.09
C ILE A 62 4.62 6.12 0.62
N SER A 63 5.83 6.02 0.08
CA SER A 63 6.92 5.22 0.68
C SER A 63 7.34 5.77 2.06
N GLU A 64 7.36 7.08 2.21
CA GLU A 64 7.63 7.73 3.51
C GLU A 64 6.54 7.41 4.53
N GLU A 65 5.26 7.47 4.16
CA GLU A 65 4.16 7.10 5.05
C GLU A 65 4.19 5.62 5.45
N LEU A 66 4.44 4.73 4.49
CA LEU A 66 4.60 3.29 4.74
C LEU A 66 5.78 3.02 5.69
N SER A 67 6.88 3.75 5.57
CA SER A 67 8.01 3.66 6.49
C SER A 67 7.65 4.10 7.91
N LYS A 68 6.94 5.23 8.06
CA LYS A 68 6.44 5.71 9.36
C LYS A 68 5.48 4.69 9.99
N LEU A 69 4.59 4.11 9.19
CA LEU A 69 3.67 3.06 9.62
C LEU A 69 4.43 1.86 10.19
N LEU A 70 5.45 1.35 9.49
CA LEU A 70 6.26 0.22 9.94
C LEU A 70 6.98 0.50 11.27
N ALA A 71 7.58 1.68 11.39
CA ALA A 71 8.33 2.07 12.59
C ALA A 71 7.43 2.15 13.85
N LEU A 72 6.16 2.53 13.69
CA LEU A 72 5.19 2.50 14.79
C LEU A 72 4.62 1.09 15.00
N ALA A 73 4.31 0.36 13.93
CA ALA A 73 3.78 -1.00 14.00
C ALA A 73 4.71 -1.96 14.74
N GLU A 74 6.02 -1.83 14.58
CA GLU A 74 7.02 -2.64 15.29
C GLU A 74 6.92 -2.51 16.82
N LYS A 75 6.49 -1.35 17.31
CA LYS A 75 6.37 -1.04 18.74
C LYS A 75 4.99 -1.38 19.30
N ASP A 76 3.95 -1.14 18.51
CA ASP A 76 2.56 -1.18 18.98
C ASP A 76 1.84 -2.51 18.70
N LEU A 77 2.31 -3.30 17.72
CA LEU A 77 1.65 -4.54 17.32
C LEU A 77 2.37 -5.78 17.89
N SER A 78 1.64 -6.88 17.98
CA SER A 78 2.25 -8.16 18.32
C SER A 78 3.21 -8.62 17.20
N PRO A 79 4.25 -9.40 17.52
CA PRO A 79 5.25 -9.81 16.53
C PRO A 79 4.67 -10.51 15.29
N SER A 80 3.59 -11.29 15.45
CA SER A 80 2.93 -11.96 14.32
C SER A 80 2.21 -10.98 13.41
N ILE A 81 1.45 -10.03 13.99
CA ILE A 81 0.71 -9.03 13.22
C ILE A 81 1.68 -8.07 12.52
N TYR A 82 2.71 -7.62 13.24
CA TYR A 82 3.78 -6.79 12.65
C TYR A 82 4.46 -7.49 11.47
N LYS A 83 4.82 -8.77 11.62
CA LYS A 83 5.48 -9.53 10.54
C LYS A 83 4.61 -9.59 9.28
N ASP A 84 3.31 -9.81 9.43
CA ASP A 84 2.38 -9.86 8.30
C ASP A 84 2.20 -8.47 7.65
N LEU A 85 2.03 -7.42 8.44
CA LEU A 85 1.96 -6.03 7.95
C LEU A 85 3.25 -5.65 7.22
N ALA A 86 4.41 -5.92 7.83
CA ALA A 86 5.72 -5.63 7.24
C ALA A 86 5.93 -6.37 5.92
N ARG A 87 5.51 -7.63 5.82
CA ARG A 87 5.55 -8.37 4.56
C ARG A 87 4.71 -7.68 3.48
N ARG A 88 3.48 -7.27 3.80
CA ARG A 88 2.58 -6.59 2.85
C ARG A 88 3.10 -5.25 2.38
N VAL A 89 3.61 -4.42 3.30
CA VAL A 89 4.22 -3.13 2.97
C VAL A 89 5.43 -3.32 2.04
N ASN A 90 6.29 -4.28 2.33
CA ASN A 90 7.46 -4.56 1.48
C ASN A 90 7.07 -5.11 0.10
N GLU A 91 6.04 -5.95 0.01
CA GLU A 91 5.48 -6.42 -1.27
C GLU A 91 4.94 -5.24 -2.10
N LEU A 92 4.22 -4.32 -1.46
CA LEU A 92 3.66 -3.13 -2.10
C LEU A 92 4.76 -2.21 -2.61
N ILE A 93 5.72 -1.81 -1.78
CA ILE A 93 6.82 -0.91 -2.17
C ILE A 93 7.58 -1.48 -3.37
N LYS A 94 7.98 -2.76 -3.31
CA LYS A 94 8.69 -3.41 -4.42
C LYS A 94 7.86 -3.46 -5.69
N GLY A 95 6.56 -3.70 -5.58
CA GLY A 95 5.64 -3.69 -6.71
C GLY A 95 5.57 -2.29 -7.37
N LEU A 96 5.35 -1.26 -6.56
CA LEU A 96 5.25 0.12 -7.03
C LEU A 96 6.56 0.61 -7.65
N GLU A 97 7.70 0.36 -6.99
CA GLU A 97 9.03 0.70 -7.53
C GLU A 97 9.27 0.06 -8.89
N LYS A 98 8.83 -1.20 -9.07
CA LYS A 98 8.99 -1.92 -10.33
C LYS A 98 8.12 -1.33 -11.43
N ILE A 99 6.84 -1.07 -11.14
CA ILE A 99 5.88 -0.66 -12.16
C ILE A 99 6.07 0.80 -12.59
N PHE A 100 6.49 1.67 -11.66
CA PHE A 100 6.75 3.09 -11.94
C PHE A 100 8.11 3.36 -12.59
N ILE A 101 8.88 2.34 -12.96
CA ILE A 101 9.99 2.52 -13.92
C ILE A 101 9.45 3.15 -15.22
N GLU A 102 8.24 2.75 -15.62
CA GLU A 102 7.47 3.42 -16.66
C GLU A 102 6.62 4.54 -16.04
N LYS A 103 7.03 5.80 -16.25
CA LYS A 103 6.39 6.98 -15.62
C LYS A 103 4.94 7.24 -16.02
N SER A 104 4.45 6.64 -17.10
CA SER A 104 3.09 6.86 -17.62
C SER A 104 2.07 5.84 -17.09
N VAL A 105 2.39 5.15 -16.00
CA VAL A 105 1.50 4.17 -15.37
C VAL A 105 0.75 4.82 -14.22
N THR A 106 -0.56 4.59 -14.16
CA THR A 106 -1.39 4.89 -12.99
C THR A 106 -1.73 3.59 -12.29
N VAL A 107 -1.51 3.52 -10.97
CA VAL A 107 -1.91 2.37 -10.15
C VAL A 107 -3.10 2.78 -9.30
N PHE A 108 -4.15 1.97 -9.27
CA PHE A 108 -5.25 2.11 -8.33
C PHE A 108 -4.98 1.25 -7.10
N ILE A 109 -5.19 1.80 -5.90
CA ILE A 109 -5.18 1.08 -4.63
C ILE A 109 -6.53 1.24 -3.93
N GLY A 110 -7.27 0.13 -3.79
CA GLY A 110 -8.60 0.08 -3.16
C GLY A 110 -9.12 -1.31 -2.95
#